data_AF-A0A9D2NVP0-F1
#
_entry.id   AF-A0A9D2NVP0-F1
#
_cell.length_a   1.000
_cell.length_b   1.000
_cell.length_c   1.000
_cell.angle_alpha   90.00
_cell.angle_beta   90.00
_cell.angle_gamma   90.00
#
_symmetry.space_group_name_H-M   'P 1'
#
loop_
_entity.id
_entity.type
_entity.pdbx_description
1 polymer ?
#
loop_
_entity_poly.entity_id
_entity_poly.type
_entity_poly.pdbx_seq_one_letter_code
_entity_poly.pdbx_strand_id
1 'polypeptide(L)'
;MQRVIGALLIITATSGAGYLYGADLKRYLDKMVYLRYIAGLIKGEMEYTGAPLPEIFRGIGSRVQEPYASWLKNISAEIDLREESAFARIWNRGVDRYLKELGLRSAHSILLKELGTFLGQSDRDTLERSMQMYLNRMDLEIEKLREGLASKRKVSRCLGVMSGIFLVVVLL
;
A
#
# COMPACT_ATOMS: atom_id res chain seq x y z
N MET A 1 23.73 -37.58 17.40
CA MET A 1 23.67 -37.08 16.00
C MET A 1 22.25 -36.78 15.53
N GLN A 2 21.30 -37.73 15.55
CA GLN A 2 19.93 -37.51 15.04
C GLN A 2 19.16 -36.35 15.73
N ARG A 3 19.37 -36.13 17.03
CA ARG A 3 18.70 -35.05 17.80
C ARG A 3 19.16 -33.64 17.41
N VAL A 4 20.44 -33.48 17.08
CA VAL A 4 21.02 -32.18 16.67
C VAL A 4 20.52 -31.80 15.27
N ILE A 5 20.45 -32.78 14.36
CA ILE A 5 19.95 -32.57 12.99
C ILE A 5 18.47 -32.18 13.01
N GLY A 6 17.64 -32.85 13.83
CA GLY A 6 16.22 -32.54 13.97
C GLY A 6 15.98 -31.13 14.51
N ALA A 7 16.74 -30.69 15.51
CA ALA A 7 16.60 -29.36 16.09
C ALA A 7 17.07 -28.25 15.13
N LEU A 8 18.13 -28.48 14.36
CA LEU A 8 18.63 -27.54 13.34
C LEU A 8 17.62 -27.39 12.18
N LEU A 9 16.95 -28.49 11.80
CA LEU A 9 15.83 -28.48 10.85
C LEU A 9 14.64 -27.65 11.34
N ILE A 10 14.26 -27.77 12.61
CA ILE A 10 13.13 -27.00 13.18
C ILE A 10 13.45 -25.50 13.23
N ILE A 11 14.69 -25.13 13.60
CA ILE A 11 15.12 -23.72 13.64
C ILE A 11 15.13 -23.09 12.25
N THR A 12 15.70 -23.79 11.27
CA THR A 12 15.77 -23.29 9.89
C THR A 12 14.36 -23.18 9.29
N ALA A 13 13.49 -24.16 9.53
CA ALA A 13 12.09 -24.13 9.07
C ALA A 13 11.29 -22.97 9.70
N THR A 14 11.39 -22.78 11.02
CA THR A 14 10.65 -21.71 11.72
C THR A 14 11.21 -20.32 11.43
N SER A 15 12.54 -20.17 11.32
CA SER A 15 13.19 -18.91 10.96
C SER A 15 12.93 -18.53 9.50
N GLY A 16 12.96 -19.50 8.58
CA GLY A 16 12.65 -19.31 7.16
C GLY A 16 11.21 -18.86 6.94
N ALA A 17 10.25 -19.52 7.60
CA ALA A 17 8.83 -19.14 7.55
C ALA A 17 8.59 -17.72 8.11
N GLY A 18 9.27 -17.35 9.21
CA GLY A 18 9.19 -16.00 9.77
C GLY A 18 9.76 -14.90 8.85
N TYR A 19 10.84 -15.21 8.13
CA TYR A 19 11.44 -14.28 7.17
C TYR A 19 10.56 -14.04 5.94
N LEU A 20 10.02 -15.11 5.34
CA LEU A 20 9.13 -15.01 4.17
C LEU A 20 7.86 -14.21 4.49
N TYR A 21 7.23 -14.49 5.64
CA TYR A 21 6.03 -13.77 6.04
C TYR A 21 6.29 -12.28 6.35
N GLY A 22 7.47 -11.97 6.90
CA GLY A 22 7.92 -10.59 7.12
C GLY A 22 8.22 -9.84 5.81
N ALA A 23 8.74 -10.54 4.80
CA ALA A 23 9.05 -9.96 3.49
C ALA A 23 7.78 -9.58 2.72
N ASP A 24 6.75 -10.43 2.73
CA ASP A 24 5.49 -10.12 2.04
C ASP A 24 4.74 -8.97 2.72
N LEU A 25 4.74 -8.90 4.05
CA LEU A 25 4.17 -7.77 4.77
C LEU A 25 4.94 -6.47 4.48
N LYS A 26 6.28 -6.54 4.36
CA LYS A 26 7.11 -5.40 3.96
C LYS A 26 6.75 -4.92 2.55
N ARG A 27 6.69 -5.83 1.58
CA ARG A 27 6.28 -5.52 0.20
C ARG A 27 4.90 -4.88 0.16
N TYR A 28 3.97 -5.37 0.98
CA TYR A 28 2.63 -4.79 1.10
C TYR A 28 2.66 -3.36 1.67
N LEU A 29 3.44 -3.14 2.72
CA LEU A 29 3.67 -1.81 3.29
C LEU A 29 4.25 -0.84 2.25
N ASP A 30 5.26 -1.28 1.49
CA ASP A 30 5.90 -0.46 0.46
C ASP A 30 4.88 0.00 -0.61
N LYS A 31 3.94 -0.89 -1.01
CA LYS A 31 2.83 -0.53 -1.92
C LYS A 31 1.92 0.56 -1.34
N MET A 32 1.61 0.49 -0.04
CA MET A 32 0.75 1.48 0.62
C MET A 32 1.43 2.84 0.78
N VAL A 33 2.72 2.83 1.16
CA VAL A 33 3.54 4.05 1.21
C VAL A 33 3.63 4.70 -0.17
N TYR A 34 3.77 3.89 -1.24
CA TYR A 34 3.82 4.43 -2.59
C TYR A 34 2.49 5.02 -3.05
N LEU A 35 1.35 4.39 -2.71
CA LEU A 35 0.03 4.99 -2.98
C LEU A 35 -0.18 6.31 -2.22
N ARG A 36 0.31 6.39 -0.98
CA ARG A 36 0.28 7.62 -0.17
C ARG A 36 1.15 8.72 -0.78
N TYR A 37 2.30 8.35 -1.33
CA TYR A 37 3.16 9.26 -2.10
C TYR A 37 2.43 9.81 -3.33
N ILE A 38 1.79 8.96 -4.12
CA ILE A 38 1.00 9.37 -5.30
C ILE A 38 -0.14 10.31 -4.90
N ALA A 39 -0.90 9.97 -3.85
CA ALA A 39 -1.98 10.84 -3.36
C ALA A 39 -1.46 12.21 -2.90
N GLY A 40 -0.25 12.26 -2.32
CA GLY A 40 0.44 13.50 -1.97
C GLY A 40 0.85 14.32 -3.20
N LEU A 41 1.34 13.66 -4.27
CA LEU A 41 1.63 14.34 -5.54
C LEU A 41 0.36 14.94 -6.14
N ILE A 42 -0.75 14.20 -6.14
CA ILE A 42 -2.03 14.72 -6.65
C ILE A 42 -2.45 15.97 -5.88
N LYS A 43 -2.44 15.92 -4.54
CA LYS A 43 -2.74 17.09 -3.69
C LYS A 43 -1.84 18.28 -4.02
N GLY A 44 -0.52 18.06 -4.10
CA GLY A 44 0.44 19.12 -4.38
C GLY A 44 0.24 19.76 -5.75
N GLU A 45 0.06 18.96 -6.80
CA GLU A 45 -0.19 19.49 -8.15
C GLU A 45 -1.51 20.28 -8.21
N MET A 46 -2.56 19.82 -7.52
CA MET A 46 -3.84 20.54 -7.44
C MET A 46 -3.71 21.89 -6.74
N GLU A 47 -2.92 21.98 -5.67
CA GLU A 47 -2.67 23.22 -4.92
C GLU A 47 -1.81 24.21 -5.72
N TYR A 48 -0.78 23.73 -6.43
CA TYR A 48 0.19 24.59 -7.10
C TYR A 48 -0.23 25.04 -8.51
N THR A 49 -0.84 24.16 -9.30
CA THR A 49 -1.08 24.44 -10.74
C THR A 49 -2.52 24.84 -11.05
N GLY A 50 -3.49 24.44 -10.21
CA GLY A 50 -4.91 24.61 -10.49
C GLY A 50 -5.38 23.92 -11.79
N ALA A 51 -4.57 23.03 -12.35
CA ALA A 51 -4.82 22.34 -13.61
C ALA A 51 -5.97 21.33 -13.48
N PRO A 52 -6.64 20.97 -14.60
CA PRO A 52 -7.65 19.91 -14.60
C PRO A 52 -7.06 18.56 -14.18
N LEU A 53 -7.85 17.75 -13.46
CA LEU A 53 -7.44 16.42 -12.99
C LEU A 53 -6.82 15.51 -14.07
N PRO A 54 -7.32 15.46 -15.32
CA PRO A 54 -6.71 14.66 -16.39
C PRO A 54 -5.25 15.04 -16.67
N GLU A 55 -4.94 16.34 -16.64
CA GLU A 55 -3.59 16.85 -16.88
C GLU A 55 -2.65 16.50 -15.72
N ILE A 56 -3.12 16.68 -14.48
CA ILE A 56 -2.39 16.28 -13.27
C ILE A 56 -2.07 14.78 -13.31
N PHE A 57 -3.06 13.93 -13.64
CA PHE A 57 -2.85 12.49 -13.72
C PHE A 57 -1.90 12.09 -14.85
N ARG A 58 -1.93 12.77 -16.00
CA ARG A 58 -0.99 12.53 -17.10
C ARG A 58 0.44 12.93 -16.70
N GLY A 59 0.60 14.06 -16.01
CA GLY A 59 1.87 14.55 -15.49
C GLY A 59 2.47 13.64 -14.41
N ILE A 60 1.65 13.18 -13.45
CA ILE A 60 2.11 12.24 -12.42
C ILE A 60 2.36 10.86 -13.04
N GLY A 61 1.47 10.40 -13.92
CA GLY A 61 1.55 9.12 -14.60
C GLY A 61 2.81 8.94 -15.44
N SER A 62 3.46 10.01 -15.91
CA SER A 62 4.74 9.94 -16.63
C SER A 62 5.96 9.80 -15.72
N ARG A 63 5.81 10.06 -14.41
CA ARG A 63 6.89 10.11 -13.42
C ARG A 63 6.90 8.94 -12.44
N VAL A 64 5.77 8.23 -12.33
CA VAL A 64 5.61 7.10 -11.41
C VAL A 64 5.91 5.76 -12.09
N GLN A 65 6.14 4.72 -11.30
CA GLN A 65 6.40 3.36 -11.80
C GLN A 65 5.12 2.61 -12.17
N GLU A 66 5.24 1.53 -12.95
CA GLU A 66 4.13 0.59 -13.19
C GLU A 66 3.77 -0.19 -11.91
N PRO A 67 2.49 -0.55 -11.70
CA PRO A 67 1.32 -0.34 -12.57
C PRO A 67 0.63 1.03 -12.39
N TYR A 68 1.17 1.90 -11.52
CA TYR A 68 0.56 3.19 -11.17
C TYR A 68 0.55 4.18 -12.33
N ALA A 69 1.58 4.13 -13.18
CA ALA A 69 1.69 4.94 -14.38
C ALA A 69 0.54 4.66 -15.35
N SER A 70 0.35 3.38 -15.69
CA SER A 70 -0.76 2.94 -16.53
C SER A 70 -2.11 3.28 -15.91
N TRP A 71 -2.28 3.10 -14.60
CA TRP A 71 -3.51 3.44 -13.91
C TRP A 71 -3.89 4.93 -14.08
N LEU A 72 -2.97 5.85 -13.81
CA LEU A 72 -3.24 7.30 -13.93
C LEU A 72 -3.44 7.76 -15.38
N LYS A 73 -2.63 7.26 -16.32
CA LYS A 73 -2.74 7.62 -17.75
C LYS A 73 -4.05 7.13 -18.37
N ASN A 74 -4.49 5.93 -18.00
CA ASN A 74 -5.76 5.41 -18.52
C ASN A 74 -6.96 6.11 -17.89
N ILE A 75 -6.89 6.46 -16.60
CA ILE A 75 -7.95 7.28 -15.97
C ILE A 75 -8.03 8.65 -16.63
N SER A 76 -6.91 9.33 -16.91
CA SER A 76 -6.97 10.63 -17.60
C SER A 76 -7.58 10.53 -18.99
N ALA A 77 -7.21 9.52 -19.77
CA ALA A 77 -7.82 9.26 -21.08
C ALA A 77 -9.33 8.96 -21.00
N GLU A 78 -9.77 8.19 -20.00
CA GLU A 78 -11.20 7.89 -19.81
C GLU A 78 -12.01 9.13 -19.40
N ILE A 79 -11.42 10.04 -18.62
CA ILE A 79 -12.07 11.31 -18.24
C ILE A 79 -12.21 12.22 -19.46
N ASP A 80 -11.16 12.37 -20.27
CA ASP A 80 -11.18 13.21 -21.48
C ASP A 80 -12.21 12.71 -22.51
N LEU A 81 -12.45 11.39 -22.58
CA LEU A 81 -13.35 10.76 -23.55
C LEU A 81 -14.83 10.74 -23.13
N ARG A 82 -15.16 10.99 -21.86
CA ARG A 82 -16.52 10.81 -21.34
C ARG A 82 -16.97 11.94 -20.41
N GLU A 83 -17.50 13.01 -21.00
CA GLU A 83 -18.09 14.16 -20.27
C GLU A 83 -19.23 13.76 -19.32
N GLU A 84 -20.03 12.73 -19.64
CA GLU A 84 -21.28 12.45 -18.91
C GLU A 84 -21.17 11.39 -17.79
N SER A 85 -20.02 10.75 -17.60
CA SER A 85 -19.87 9.74 -16.53
C SER A 85 -19.28 10.32 -15.27
N ALA A 86 -20.01 10.20 -14.14
CA ALA A 86 -19.53 10.58 -12.82
C ALA A 86 -18.09 10.07 -12.56
N PHE A 87 -17.16 11.00 -12.34
CA PHE A 87 -15.71 10.76 -12.15
C PHE A 87 -15.42 9.58 -11.21
N ALA A 88 -16.14 9.50 -10.09
CA ALA A 88 -15.99 8.42 -9.11
C ALA A 88 -16.18 7.01 -9.71
N ARG A 89 -17.03 6.84 -10.73
CA ARG A 89 -17.21 5.55 -11.42
C ARG A 89 -16.00 5.20 -12.28
N ILE A 90 -15.45 6.17 -13.02
CA ILE A 90 -14.24 5.99 -13.83
C ILE A 90 -13.09 5.58 -12.91
N TRP A 91 -12.91 6.34 -11.82
CA TRP A 91 -11.90 6.06 -10.81
C TRP A 91 -12.01 4.64 -10.23
N ASN A 92 -13.21 4.26 -9.76
CA ASN A 92 -13.43 2.95 -9.14
C ASN A 92 -13.13 1.79 -10.10
N ARG A 93 -13.56 1.90 -11.37
CA ARG A 93 -13.20 0.91 -12.41
C ARG A 93 -11.71 0.89 -12.68
N GLY A 94 -11.06 2.05 -12.71
CA GLY A 94 -9.61 2.15 -12.90
C GLY A 94 -8.85 1.44 -11.78
N VAL A 95 -9.25 1.65 -10.52
CA VAL A 95 -8.69 0.93 -9.37
C VAL A 95 -8.88 -0.59 -9.52
N ASP A 96 -10.09 -1.04 -9.83
CA ASP A 96 -10.38 -2.48 -9.95
C ASP A 96 -9.71 -3.16 -11.15
N ARG A 97 -9.39 -2.41 -12.21
CA ARG A 97 -8.77 -2.93 -13.42
C ARG A 97 -7.25 -2.91 -13.36
N TYR A 98 -6.66 -1.74 -13.09
CA TYR A 98 -5.22 -1.53 -13.21
C TYR A 98 -4.45 -1.83 -11.91
N LEU A 99 -5.12 -1.77 -10.75
CA LEU A 99 -4.49 -2.05 -9.45
C LEU A 99 -4.85 -3.43 -8.89
N LYS A 100 -5.56 -4.26 -9.67
CA LYS A 100 -5.92 -5.63 -9.28
C LYS A 100 -4.70 -6.47 -8.91
N GLU A 101 -3.65 -6.36 -9.72
CA GLU A 101 -2.40 -7.12 -9.57
C GLU A 101 -1.62 -6.75 -8.31
N LEU A 102 -1.87 -5.58 -7.71
CA LEU A 102 -1.24 -5.20 -6.45
C LEU A 102 -1.72 -6.05 -5.27
N GLY A 103 -2.85 -6.75 -5.40
CA GLY A 103 -3.40 -7.61 -4.34
C GLY A 103 -3.79 -6.82 -3.10
N LEU A 104 -4.36 -5.63 -3.29
CA LEU A 104 -4.79 -4.77 -2.19
C LEU A 104 -5.88 -5.47 -1.36
N ARG A 105 -5.77 -5.34 -0.03
CA ARG A 105 -6.83 -5.80 0.87
C ARG A 105 -8.11 -4.99 0.59
N SER A 106 -9.28 -5.60 0.84
CA SER A 106 -10.58 -4.97 0.63
C SER A 106 -10.68 -3.58 1.28
N ALA A 107 -10.26 -3.45 2.55
CA ALA A 107 -10.25 -2.18 3.27
C ALA A 107 -9.41 -1.10 2.57
N HIS A 108 -8.22 -1.46 2.06
CA HIS A 108 -7.33 -0.52 1.38
C HIS A 108 -7.78 -0.19 -0.04
N SER A 109 -8.45 -1.13 -0.72
CA SER A 109 -9.11 -0.85 -2.00
C SER A 109 -10.28 0.12 -1.81
N ILE A 110 -11.10 -0.07 -0.78
CA ILE A 110 -12.18 0.87 -0.42
C ILE A 110 -11.62 2.25 -0.11
N LEU A 111 -10.56 2.32 0.70
CA LEU A 111 -9.84 3.57 0.98
C LEU A 111 -9.45 4.27 -0.33
N LEU A 112 -8.83 3.56 -1.28
CA LEU A 112 -8.45 4.15 -2.55
C LEU A 112 -9.64 4.58 -3.42
N LYS A 113 -10.79 3.92 -3.32
CA LYS A 113 -12.03 4.32 -4.00
C LYS A 113 -12.64 5.60 -3.39
N GLU A 114 -12.55 5.78 -2.08
CA GLU A 114 -12.97 7.01 -1.41
C GLU A 114 -12.21 8.24 -1.94
N LEU A 115 -10.91 8.09 -2.26
CA LEU A 115 -10.13 9.16 -2.89
C LEU A 115 -10.80 9.70 -4.17
N GLY A 116 -11.32 8.79 -5.02
CA GLY A 116 -12.02 9.18 -6.23
C GLY A 116 -13.31 9.96 -5.97
N THR A 117 -13.98 9.68 -4.85
CA THR A 117 -15.18 10.45 -4.47
C THR A 117 -14.84 11.87 -4.03
N PHE A 118 -13.71 12.06 -3.33
CA PHE A 118 -13.25 13.39 -2.92
C PHE A 118 -12.78 14.19 -4.13
N LEU A 119 -11.94 13.62 -4.99
CA LEU A 119 -11.43 14.29 -6.19
C LEU A 119 -12.56 14.74 -7.16
N GLY A 120 -13.71 14.06 -7.15
CA GLY A 120 -14.87 14.44 -7.95
C GLY A 120 -15.74 15.57 -7.38
N GLN A 121 -15.39 16.14 -6.21
CA GLN A 121 -16.14 17.25 -5.60
C GLN A 121 -15.77 18.60 -6.22
N SER A 122 -16.77 19.46 -6.45
CA SER A 122 -16.57 20.76 -7.11
C SER A 122 -16.05 21.87 -6.18
N ASP A 123 -16.20 21.73 -4.86
CA ASP A 123 -15.80 22.75 -3.89
C ASP A 123 -14.35 22.57 -3.46
N ARG A 124 -13.50 23.56 -3.76
CA ARG A 124 -12.05 23.52 -3.50
C ARG A 124 -11.70 23.46 -2.01
N ASP A 125 -12.41 24.22 -1.16
CA ASP A 125 -12.11 24.25 0.28
C ASP A 125 -12.46 22.91 0.96
N THR A 126 -13.59 22.33 0.56
CA THR A 126 -14.01 21.01 1.03
C THR A 126 -13.11 19.90 0.49
N LEU A 127 -12.67 20.01 -0.77
CA LEU A 127 -11.74 19.08 -1.40
C LEU A 127 -10.38 19.05 -0.71
N GLU A 128 -9.80 20.21 -0.41
CA GLU A 128 -8.50 20.30 0.27
C GLU A 128 -8.55 19.65 1.66
N ARG A 129 -9.58 19.98 2.46
CA ARG A 129 -9.79 19.38 3.78
C ARG A 129 -10.01 17.87 3.68
N SER A 130 -10.82 17.42 2.73
CA SER A 130 -11.10 15.99 2.52
C SER A 130 -9.85 15.24 2.09
N MET A 131 -9.03 15.82 1.21
CA MET A 131 -7.74 15.27 0.81
C MET A 131 -6.77 15.18 1.99
N GLN A 132 -6.70 16.21 2.84
CA GLN A 132 -5.86 16.16 4.03
C GLN A 132 -6.30 15.07 5.01
N MET A 133 -7.61 14.94 5.25
CA MET A 133 -8.17 13.86 6.07
C MET A 133 -7.86 12.49 5.47
N TYR A 134 -7.97 12.34 4.15
CA TYR A 134 -7.63 11.12 3.44
C TYR A 134 -6.17 10.72 3.62
N LEU A 135 -5.24 11.65 3.44
CA LEU A 135 -3.80 11.42 3.62
C LEU A 135 -3.48 11.01 5.06
N ASN A 136 -4.09 11.67 6.05
CA ASN A 136 -3.93 11.30 7.46
C ASN A 136 -4.46 9.87 7.73
N ARG A 137 -5.59 9.50 7.11
CA ARG A 137 -6.15 8.14 7.24
C ARG A 137 -5.23 7.08 6.62
N MET A 138 -4.62 7.38 5.46
CA MET A 138 -3.59 6.52 4.87
C MET A 138 -2.39 6.37 5.80
N ASP A 139 -1.92 7.45 6.41
CA ASP A 139 -0.77 7.43 7.33
C ASP A 139 -1.05 6.54 8.55
N LEU A 140 -2.28 6.60 9.10
CA LEU A 140 -2.71 5.71 10.18
C LEU A 140 -2.73 4.23 9.76
N GLU A 141 -3.22 3.91 8.56
CA GLU A 141 -3.20 2.53 8.05
C GLU A 141 -1.77 2.03 7.77
N ILE A 142 -0.89 2.90 7.26
CA ILE A 142 0.53 2.61 7.08
C ILE A 142 1.20 2.33 8.43
N GLU A 143 0.88 3.11 9.47
CA GLU A 143 1.46 2.90 10.79
C GLU A 143 0.97 1.59 11.42
N LYS A 144 -0.30 1.24 11.29
CA LYS A 144 -0.81 -0.08 11.70
C LYS A 144 -0.07 -1.23 10.99
N LEU A 145 0.22 -1.09 9.70
CA LEU A 145 0.99 -2.09 8.95
C LEU A 145 2.45 -2.17 9.44
N ARG A 146 3.06 -1.03 9.78
CA ARG A 146 4.41 -0.96 10.37
C ARG A 146 4.47 -1.62 11.74
N GLU A 147 3.51 -1.31 12.62
CA GLU A 147 3.39 -1.93 13.93
C GLU A 147 3.18 -3.44 13.83
N GLY A 148 2.33 -3.88 12.89
CA GLY A 148 2.13 -5.30 12.60
C GLY A 148 3.43 -6.00 12.17
N LEU A 149 4.27 -5.31 11.40
CA LEU A 149 5.58 -5.81 10.97
C LEU A 149 6.59 -5.83 12.13
N ALA A 150 6.62 -4.78 12.95
CA ALA A 150 7.47 -4.69 14.13
C ALA A 150 7.14 -5.77 15.17
N SER A 151 5.84 -5.98 15.44
CA SER A 151 5.34 -7.02 16.33
C SER A 151 5.76 -8.41 15.85
N LYS A 152 5.54 -8.73 14.56
CA LYS A 152 5.96 -10.01 13.97
C LYS A 152 7.47 -10.22 14.01
N ARG A 153 8.26 -9.17 13.74
CA ARG A 153 9.72 -9.23 13.85
C ARG A 153 10.18 -9.47 15.28
N LYS A 154 9.51 -8.89 16.27
CA LYS A 154 9.79 -9.12 17.70
C LYS A 154 9.49 -10.57 18.10
N VAL A 155 8.33 -11.10 17.70
CA VAL A 155 7.95 -12.51 17.96
C VAL A 155 8.93 -13.47 17.29
N SER A 156 9.29 -13.25 16.02
CA SER A 156 10.28 -14.07 15.32
C SER A 156 11.64 -14.07 16.02
N ARG A 157 12.08 -12.91 16.54
CA ARG A 157 13.32 -12.81 17.33
C ARG A 157 13.23 -13.56 18.66
N CYS A 158 12.12 -13.44 19.39
CA CYS A 158 11.91 -14.17 20.64
C CYS A 158 11.88 -15.69 20.43
N LEU A 159 11.22 -16.17 19.38
CA LEU A 159 11.21 -17.59 19.02
C LEU A 159 12.62 -18.10 18.70
N GLY A 160 13.43 -17.32 17.98
CA GLY A 160 14.82 -17.68 17.71
C GLY A 160 15.66 -17.82 18.99
N VAL A 161 15.51 -16.88 19.94
CA VAL A 161 16.21 -16.94 21.24
C VAL A 161 15.74 -18.13 22.08
N MET A 162 14.42 -18.35 22.20
CA MET A 162 13.86 -19.49 22.93
C MET A 162 14.28 -20.83 22.32
N SER A 163 14.32 -20.93 20.99
CA SER A 163 14.77 -22.14 20.32
C SER A 163 16.27 -22.38 20.52
N GLY A 164 17.08 -21.32 20.59
CA GLY A 164 18.50 -21.42 20.93
C GLY A 164 18.73 -21.91 22.37
N ILE A 165 17.95 -21.40 23.33
CA ILE A 165 18.00 -21.86 24.73
C ILE A 165 17.56 -23.32 24.83
N PHE A 166 16.46 -23.70 24.16
CA PHE A 166 16.00 -25.09 24.11
C PHE A 166 17.07 -26.03 23.55
N LEU A 167 17.79 -25.59 22.50
CA LEU A 167 18.91 -26.34 21.95
C LEU A 167 20.01 -26.56 22.98
N VAL A 168 20.43 -25.52 23.71
CA VAL A 168 21.46 -25.62 24.75
C VAL A 168 21.04 -26.63 25.83
N VAL A 169 19.79 -26.58 26.27
CA VAL A 169 19.25 -27.49 27.30
C VAL A 169 19.15 -28.94 26.82
N VAL A 170 18.87 -29.19 25.54
CA VAL A 170 18.76 -30.55 24.96
C VAL A 170 20.13 -31.16 24.61
N LEU A 171 21.15 -30.33 24.39
CA LEU A 171 22.51 -30.76 24.05
C LEU A 171 23.40 -30.99 25.29
N LEU A 172 23.07 -30.33 26.40
CA LEU A 172 23.51 -30.69 27.76
C LEU A 172 22.82 -31.99 28.21
#